data_AF-A0A3S4QHP0-F1
#
_entry.id   AF-A0A3S4QHP0-F1
#
_cell.length_a   1.000
_cell.length_b   1.000
_cell.length_c   1.000
_cell.angle_alpha   90.00
_cell.angle_beta   90.00
_cell.angle_gamma   90.00
#
_symmetry.space_group_name_H-M   'P 1'
#
loop_
_entity.id
_entity.type
_entity.pdbx_description
1 polymer ?
#
loop_
_entity_poly.entity_id
_entity_poly.type
_entity_poly.pdbx_seq_one_letter_code
_entity_poly.pdbx_strand_id
1 'polypeptide(L)'
;MSVLIKTVAEHWEFVSPLVRKPKSEDDYDCLVRAVDELLEITGDDESHPLMSLVDIIGDWIEEWDHTHHPMAQASGEEVLGYMMREHGLTQSDLPGVGTQSVVSEILSGKRKLNLRQIRWLAERFNVPIDVFT
;
A
#
# COMPACT_ATOMS: atom_id res chain seq x y z
N MET A 1 36.52 -18.47 -14.60
CA MET A 1 35.56 -17.45 -14.13
C MET A 1 35.11 -16.65 -15.35
N SER A 2 33.80 -16.46 -15.54
CA SER A 2 33.28 -15.64 -16.64
C SER A 2 33.86 -14.22 -16.57
N VAL A 3 34.15 -13.60 -17.72
CA VAL A 3 34.62 -12.20 -17.80
C VAL A 3 33.64 -11.29 -17.06
N LEU A 4 32.33 -11.52 -17.22
CA LEU A 4 31.27 -10.78 -16.54
C LEU A 4 31.39 -10.87 -15.02
N ILE A 5 31.56 -12.08 -14.48
CA ILE A 5 31.66 -12.29 -13.03
C ILE A 5 32.91 -11.63 -12.46
N LYS A 6 34.01 -11.62 -13.22
CA LYS A 6 35.24 -10.91 -12.83
C LYS A 6 34.98 -9.40 -12.73
N THR A 7 34.36 -8.81 -13.75
CA THR A 7 34.02 -7.38 -13.75
C THR A 7 33.05 -7.03 -12.62
N VAL A 8 32.02 -7.84 -12.38
CA VAL A 8 31.09 -7.61 -11.26
C VAL A 8 31.84 -7.67 -9.92
N ALA A 9 32.69 -8.68 -9.71
CA ALA A 9 33.47 -8.80 -8.47
C ALA A 9 34.42 -7.61 -8.24
N GLU A 10 35.03 -7.07 -9.29
CA GLU A 10 35.91 -5.89 -9.22
C GLU A 10 35.15 -4.61 -8.83
N HIS A 11 33.86 -4.50 -9.14
CA HIS A 11 33.05 -3.30 -8.87
C HIS A 11 31.99 -3.51 -7.78
N TRP A 12 31.96 -4.70 -7.16
CA TRP A 12 30.87 -5.09 -6.27
C TRP A 12 30.75 -4.18 -5.05
N GLU A 13 31.87 -3.66 -4.53
CA GLU A 13 31.85 -2.75 -3.39
C GLU A 13 31.04 -1.46 -3.63
N PHE A 14 30.98 -0.99 -4.87
CA PHE A 14 30.22 0.22 -5.24
C PHE A 14 28.72 -0.06 -5.41
N VAL A 15 28.34 -1.31 -5.68
CA VAL A 15 26.95 -1.70 -5.99
C VAL A 15 26.27 -2.38 -4.81
N SER A 16 27.03 -3.15 -4.01
CA SER A 16 26.54 -3.95 -2.90
C SER A 16 25.76 -3.18 -1.81
N PRO A 17 25.99 -1.87 -1.56
CA PRO A 17 25.14 -1.12 -0.63
C PRO A 17 23.69 -0.99 -1.10
N LEU A 18 23.47 -0.93 -2.42
CA LEU A 18 22.14 -0.80 -3.03
C LEU A 18 21.51 -2.16 -3.36
N VAL A 19 22.30 -3.22 -3.51
CA VAL A 19 21.82 -4.56 -3.87
C VAL A 19 21.79 -5.48 -2.65
N ARG A 20 21.04 -5.08 -1.62
CA ARG A 20 20.77 -5.87 -0.42
C ARG A 20 19.41 -5.50 0.20
N LYS A 21 18.74 -6.49 0.81
CA LYS A 21 17.53 -6.24 1.61
C LYS A 21 17.85 -5.32 2.81
N PRO A 22 16.96 -4.37 3.16
CA PRO A 22 17.14 -3.52 4.32
C PRO A 22 17.09 -4.35 5.61
N LYS A 23 17.91 -3.96 6.60
CA LYS A 23 17.96 -4.60 7.93
C LYS A 23 17.68 -3.61 9.08
N SER A 24 17.50 -2.35 8.75
CA SER A 24 17.17 -1.24 9.63
C SER A 24 16.39 -0.18 8.85
N GLU A 25 15.75 0.74 9.56
CA GLU A 25 15.11 1.92 8.94
C GLU A 25 16.13 2.77 8.16
N ASP A 26 17.36 2.91 8.65
CA ASP A 26 18.42 3.64 7.93
C ASP A 26 18.77 2.97 6.58
N ASP A 27 18.76 1.63 6.52
CA ASP A 27 18.97 0.90 5.26
C ASP A 27 17.77 1.13 4.32
N TYR A 28 16.55 1.08 4.86
CA TYR A 28 15.32 1.33 4.10
C TYR A 28 15.29 2.74 3.50
N ASP A 29 15.55 3.77 4.30
CA ASP A 29 15.61 5.17 3.86
C ASP A 29 16.67 5.38 2.77
N CYS A 30 17.79 4.66 2.85
CA CYS A 30 18.83 4.69 1.83
C CYS A 30 18.33 4.12 0.49
N LEU A 31 17.60 3.00 0.53
CA LEU A 31 17.02 2.37 -0.66
C LEU A 31 15.92 3.23 -1.30
N VAL A 32 15.06 3.85 -0.49
CA VAL A 32 14.01 4.78 -0.97
C VAL A 32 14.65 5.95 -1.72
N ARG A 33 15.65 6.61 -1.11
CA ARG A 33 16.39 7.70 -1.76
C ARG A 33 17.08 7.25 -3.04
N ALA A 34 17.62 6.05 -3.07
CA ALA A 34 18.25 5.51 -4.27
C ALA A 34 17.24 5.33 -5.40
N VAL A 35 16.03 4.84 -5.12
CA VAL A 35 14.96 4.75 -6.12
C VAL A 35 14.58 6.14 -6.65
N ASP A 36 14.42 7.13 -5.78
CA ASP A 36 14.13 8.51 -6.20
C ASP A 36 15.22 9.05 -7.15
N GLU A 37 16.49 8.92 -6.77
CA GLU A 37 17.62 9.36 -7.61
C GLU A 37 17.70 8.58 -8.93
N LEU A 38 17.42 7.26 -8.91
CA LEU A 38 17.38 6.45 -10.13
C LEU A 38 16.27 6.91 -11.08
N LEU A 39 15.08 7.20 -10.56
CA LEU A 39 13.94 7.69 -11.34
C LEU A 39 14.21 9.09 -11.92
N GLU A 40 14.92 9.95 -11.20
CA GLU A 40 15.40 11.23 -11.74
C GLU A 40 16.38 11.04 -12.91
N ILE A 41 17.24 10.02 -12.85
CA ILE A 41 18.20 9.71 -13.92
C ILE A 41 17.51 9.11 -15.14
N THR A 42 16.59 8.17 -14.95
CA THR A 42 15.90 7.49 -16.05
C THR A 42 14.82 8.35 -16.70
N GLY A 43 14.24 9.28 -15.93
CA GLY A 43 13.07 10.04 -16.36
C GLY A 43 11.94 9.11 -16.79
N ASP A 44 11.31 9.42 -17.92
CA ASP A 44 10.19 8.64 -18.46
C ASP A 44 10.62 7.42 -19.31
N ASP A 45 11.92 7.09 -19.38
CA ASP A 45 12.41 5.94 -20.15
C ASP A 45 12.34 4.64 -19.36
N GLU A 46 11.17 3.98 -19.43
CA GLU A 46 10.94 2.66 -18.83
C GLU A 46 11.86 1.56 -19.42
N SER A 47 12.52 1.79 -20.56
CA SER A 47 13.46 0.82 -21.15
C SER A 47 14.90 1.00 -20.68
N HIS A 48 15.16 2.00 -19.85
CA HIS A 48 16.51 2.31 -19.37
C HIS A 48 17.08 1.13 -18.55
N PRO A 49 18.35 0.71 -18.73
CA PRO A 49 18.91 -0.45 -18.03
C PRO A 49 18.81 -0.38 -16.49
N LEU A 50 18.84 0.83 -15.92
CA LEU A 50 18.67 1.06 -14.49
C LEU A 50 17.26 0.77 -13.96
N MET A 51 16.25 0.67 -14.82
CA MET A 51 14.90 0.26 -14.37
C MET A 51 14.92 -1.12 -13.73
N SER A 52 15.77 -2.03 -14.22
CA SER A 52 15.95 -3.34 -13.57
C SER A 52 16.50 -3.24 -12.14
N LEU A 53 17.24 -2.18 -11.81
CA LEU A 53 17.69 -1.92 -10.43
C LEU A 53 16.57 -1.31 -9.59
N VAL A 54 15.75 -0.42 -10.18
CA VAL A 54 14.55 0.13 -9.53
C VAL A 54 13.60 -1.00 -9.14
N ASP A 55 13.32 -1.94 -10.04
CA ASP A 55 12.45 -3.09 -9.76
C ASP A 55 12.96 -3.92 -8.57
N ILE A 56 14.26 -4.26 -8.58
CA ILE A 56 14.88 -5.06 -7.51
C ILE A 56 14.81 -4.36 -6.16
N ILE A 57 15.10 -3.05 -6.11
CA ILE A 57 15.06 -2.28 -4.87
C ILE A 57 13.62 -2.10 -4.41
N GLY A 58 12.70 -1.83 -5.34
CA GLY A 58 11.27 -1.68 -5.09
C GLY A 58 10.65 -2.90 -4.41
N ASP A 59 10.97 -4.10 -4.88
CA ASP A 59 10.52 -5.36 -4.25
C ASP A 59 10.93 -5.44 -2.76
N TRP A 60 12.12 -4.95 -2.40
CA TRP A 60 12.59 -4.97 -1.01
C TRP A 60 11.99 -3.88 -0.14
N ILE A 61 11.73 -2.71 -0.72
CA ILE A 61 10.98 -1.63 -0.05
C ILE A 61 9.57 -2.12 0.26
N GLU A 62 8.88 -2.72 -0.72
CA GLU A 62 7.53 -3.27 -0.54
C GLU A 62 7.48 -4.35 0.55
N GLU A 63 8.43 -5.29 0.55
CA GLU A 63 8.53 -6.33 1.58
C GLU A 63 8.79 -5.74 2.98
N TRP A 64 9.63 -4.71 3.07
CA TRP A 64 9.89 -4.01 4.34
C TRP A 64 8.64 -3.28 4.83
N ASP A 65 7.97 -2.51 3.97
CA ASP A 65 6.76 -1.78 4.31
C ASP A 65 5.66 -2.71 4.77
N HIS A 66 5.45 -3.83 4.09
CA HIS A 66 4.44 -4.79 4.49
C HIS A 66 4.67 -5.37 5.91
N THR A 67 5.92 -5.43 6.36
CA THR A 67 6.28 -6.03 7.66
C THR A 67 6.50 -5.02 8.78
N HIS A 68 7.01 -3.84 8.48
CA HIS A 68 7.42 -2.81 9.46
C HIS A 68 6.49 -1.60 9.46
N HIS A 69 5.92 -1.26 8.31
CA HIS A 69 4.98 -0.14 8.12
C HIS A 69 3.64 -0.65 7.57
N PRO A 70 2.99 -1.63 8.22
CA PRO A 70 1.76 -2.18 7.70
C PRO A 70 0.75 -1.05 7.56
N MET A 71 0.24 -0.88 6.34
CA MET A 71 -0.75 0.14 6.06
C MET A 71 -1.92 -0.05 7.03
N ALA A 72 -2.24 0.99 7.79
CA ALA A 72 -3.33 0.92 8.76
C ALA A 72 -4.59 0.49 8.02
N GLN A 73 -5.11 -0.71 8.34
CA GLN A 73 -6.37 -1.15 7.78
C GLN A 73 -7.44 -0.17 8.26
N ALA A 74 -8.03 0.56 7.31
CA ALA A 74 -9.17 1.40 7.61
C ALA A 74 -10.27 0.51 8.18
N SER A 75 -10.74 0.86 9.36
CA SER A 75 -11.85 0.16 9.98
C SER A 75 -13.10 0.25 9.10
N GLY A 76 -13.99 -0.75 9.17
CA GLY A 76 -15.21 -0.75 8.36
C GLY A 76 -16.07 0.52 8.53
N GLU A 77 -16.02 1.17 9.70
CA GLU A 77 -16.65 2.48 9.93
C GLU A 77 -15.98 3.65 9.20
N GLU A 78 -14.64 3.67 9.10
CA GLU A 78 -13.90 4.70 8.35
C GLU A 78 -14.15 4.55 6.86
N VAL A 79 -14.15 3.32 6.36
CA VAL A 79 -14.49 2.98 4.97
C VAL A 79 -15.92 3.38 4.65
N LEU A 80 -16.87 3.09 5.54
CA LEU A 80 -18.25 3.55 5.39
C LEU A 80 -18.35 5.07 5.32
N GLY A 81 -17.65 5.77 6.22
CA GLY A 81 -17.61 7.23 6.24
C GLY A 81 -17.02 7.82 4.97
N TYR A 82 -15.97 7.20 4.42
CA TYR A 82 -15.37 7.58 3.14
C TYR A 82 -16.36 7.40 1.99
N MET A 83 -16.97 6.21 1.85
CA MET A 83 -17.95 5.91 0.80
C MET A 83 -19.15 6.86 0.86
N MET A 84 -19.62 7.20 2.07
CA MET A 84 -20.70 8.17 2.21
C MET A 84 -20.33 9.56 1.70
N ARG A 85 -19.11 10.04 1.98
CA ARG A 85 -18.65 11.35 1.49
C ARG A 85 -18.48 11.35 -0.03
N GLU A 86 -17.81 10.32 -0.56
CA GLU A 86 -17.52 10.20 -1.99
C GLU A 86 -18.80 10.12 -2.83
N HIS A 87 -19.82 9.43 -2.33
CA HIS A 87 -21.11 9.28 -3.01
C HIS A 87 -22.16 10.33 -2.59
N GLY A 88 -21.83 11.30 -1.73
CA GLY A 88 -22.77 12.32 -1.25
C GLY A 88 -23.97 11.78 -0.47
N LEU A 89 -23.81 10.64 0.22
CA LEU A 89 -24.87 9.94 0.94
C LEU A 89 -25.01 10.45 2.38
N THR A 90 -26.25 10.56 2.83
CA THR A 90 -26.59 10.80 4.23
C THR A 90 -26.76 9.48 4.99
N GLN A 91 -26.78 9.53 6.31
CA GLN A 91 -27.02 8.36 7.15
C GLN A 91 -28.37 7.68 6.88
N SER A 92 -29.36 8.45 6.44
CA SER A 92 -30.70 7.97 6.11
C SER A 92 -30.75 7.19 4.78
N ASP A 93 -29.73 7.34 3.94
CA ASP A 93 -29.66 6.69 2.62
C ASP A 93 -29.15 5.25 2.69
N LEU A 94 -28.88 4.72 3.89
CA LEU A 94 -28.31 3.41 4.14
C LEU A 94 -29.28 2.43 4.86
N PRO A 95 -30.46 2.13 4.29
CA PRO A 95 -31.49 1.34 4.97
C PRO A 95 -31.07 -0.11 5.22
N GLY A 96 -30.16 -0.67 4.42
CA GLY A 96 -29.65 -2.03 4.65
C GLY A 96 -28.69 -2.13 5.84
N VAL A 97 -28.06 -1.01 6.22
CA VAL A 97 -27.24 -0.91 7.43
C VAL A 97 -28.16 -0.83 8.65
N GLY A 98 -29.13 0.10 8.65
CA GLY A 98 -30.11 0.22 9.73
C GLY A 98 -30.78 1.59 9.74
N THR A 99 -31.35 1.96 10.89
CA THR A 99 -31.88 3.30 11.10
C THR A 99 -30.73 4.32 11.14
N GLN A 100 -31.05 5.60 10.94
CA GLN A 100 -30.07 6.70 11.01
C GLN A 100 -29.25 6.66 12.31
N SER A 101 -29.89 6.37 13.45
CA SER A 101 -29.21 6.22 14.76
C SER A 101 -28.18 5.10 14.75
N VAL A 102 -28.49 3.95 14.13
CA VAL A 102 -27.56 2.82 14.02
C VAL A 102 -26.37 3.17 13.15
N VAL A 103 -26.60 3.85 12.02
CA VAL A 103 -25.52 4.32 11.13
C VAL A 103 -24.63 5.33 11.86
N SER A 104 -25.20 6.25 12.64
CA SER A 104 -24.43 7.19 13.46
C SER A 104 -23.58 6.49 14.52
N GLU A 105 -24.12 5.48 15.20
CA GLU A 105 -23.35 4.70 16.18
C GLU A 105 -22.16 3.98 15.53
N ILE A 106 -22.35 3.45 14.32
CA ILE A 106 -21.29 2.82 13.53
C ILE A 106 -20.21 3.83 13.15
N LEU A 107 -20.59 4.97 12.54
CA LEU A 107 -19.64 6.02 12.15
C LEU A 107 -18.86 6.61 13.34
N SER A 108 -19.44 6.56 14.54
CA SER A 108 -18.78 7.00 15.78
C SER A 108 -17.93 5.92 16.46
N GLY A 109 -17.86 4.71 15.89
CA GLY A 109 -17.13 3.56 16.46
C GLY A 109 -17.80 2.91 17.66
N LYS A 110 -18.97 3.40 18.12
CA LYS A 110 -19.73 2.81 19.25
C LYS A 110 -20.28 1.43 18.93
N ARG A 111 -20.46 1.13 17.63
CA ARG A 111 -21.00 -0.15 17.16
C ARG A 111 -20.23 -0.61 15.93
N LYS A 112 -19.84 -1.89 15.90
CA LYS A 112 -19.21 -2.50 14.72
C LYS A 112 -20.25 -2.92 13.68
N LEU A 113 -19.85 -2.84 12.40
CA LEU A 113 -20.60 -3.44 11.31
C LEU A 113 -20.68 -4.96 11.52
N ASN A 114 -21.85 -5.54 11.25
CA ASN A 114 -22.00 -6.99 11.19
C ASN A 114 -21.96 -7.50 9.75
N LEU A 115 -21.74 -8.80 9.58
CA LEU A 115 -21.58 -9.43 8.26
C LEU A 115 -22.76 -9.20 7.31
N ARG A 116 -24.00 -9.11 7.82
CA ARG A 116 -25.18 -8.81 6.99
C ARG A 116 -25.10 -7.38 6.43
N GLN A 117 -24.71 -6.41 7.25
CA GLN A 117 -24.54 -5.02 6.84
C GLN A 117 -23.37 -4.88 5.86
N ILE A 118 -22.26 -5.56 6.13
CA ILE A 118 -21.08 -5.57 5.26
C ILE A 118 -21.44 -6.10 3.86
N ARG A 119 -22.14 -7.23 3.76
CA ARG A 119 -22.55 -7.78 2.46
C ARG A 119 -23.43 -6.81 1.67
N TRP A 120 -24.36 -6.16 2.36
CA TRP A 120 -25.23 -5.17 1.73
C TRP A 120 -24.43 -3.94 1.24
N LEU A 121 -23.44 -3.49 2.01
CA LEU A 121 -22.56 -2.38 1.62
C LEU A 121 -21.67 -2.76 0.43
N ALA A 122 -21.07 -3.95 0.46
CA ALA A 122 -20.26 -4.50 -0.61
C ALA A 122 -21.06 -4.58 -1.94
N GLU A 123 -22.29 -5.09 -1.88
CA GLU A 123 -23.20 -5.13 -3.03
C GLU A 123 -23.58 -3.71 -3.49
N ARG A 124 -23.91 -2.81 -2.57
CA ARG A 124 -24.33 -1.44 -2.91
C ARG A 124 -23.23 -0.63 -3.59
N PHE A 125 -22.00 -0.73 -3.09
CA PHE A 125 -20.85 0.01 -3.63
C PHE A 125 -20.09 -0.76 -4.70
N ASN A 126 -20.51 -1.98 -5.02
CA ASN A 126 -19.84 -2.87 -5.97
C ASN A 126 -18.35 -3.07 -5.63
N VAL A 127 -18.06 -3.34 -4.36
CA VAL A 127 -16.72 -3.60 -3.84
C VAL A 127 -16.66 -4.97 -3.15
N PRO A 128 -15.47 -5.60 -3.06
CA PRO A 128 -15.26 -6.81 -2.28
C PRO A 128 -15.65 -6.65 -0.78
N ILE A 129 -16.05 -7.75 -0.14
CA ILE A 129 -16.52 -7.77 1.26
C ILE A 129 -15.42 -7.38 2.24
N ASP A 130 -14.18 -7.75 1.94
CA ASP A 130 -12.97 -7.50 2.72
C ASP A 130 -12.62 -6.02 2.87
N VAL A 131 -13.18 -5.17 2.01
CA VAL A 131 -13.06 -3.70 2.13
C VAL A 131 -13.66 -3.15 3.43
N PHE A 132 -14.60 -3.86 4.07
CA PHE A 132 -15.24 -3.43 5.33
C PHE A 132 -14.89 -4.30 6.55
N THR A 133 -13.95 -5.25 6.43
CA THR A 133 -13.63 -6.21 7.50
C THR A 133 -12.28 -5.97 8.16
#